data_AF-A0A1I6UNE4-F1
#
_entry.id   AF-A0A1I6UNE4-F1
#
_cell.length_a   1.000
_cell.length_b   1.000
_cell.length_c   1.000
_cell.angle_alpha   90.00
_cell.angle_beta   90.00
_cell.angle_gamma   90.00
#
_symmetry.space_group_name_H-M   'P 1'
#
loop_
_entity.id
_entity.type
_entity.pdbx_description
1 polymer ?
#
loop_
_entity_poly.entity_id
_entity_poly.type
_entity_poly.pdbx_seq_one_letter_code
_entity_poly.pdbx_strand_id
1 'polypeptide(L)'
;MKKITNTLLVLSITALLLGGCSQENTTTEKSFDSESEAIKAAMKDDSEISRIIGESPYVNKERIVVYLYKSEGDEGIGTATLTHKGKSITWTKNGPEVMVKYQQNYDVEVHGVVKSASGKKYDLYAGVAHRPHQTIDTQMKHDVKPKVDKKSKIYYYLVPITKYR
;
A
#
# COMPACT_ATOMS: atom_id res chain seq x y z
N MET A 1 37.95 -58.91 -51.71
CA MET A 1 38.89 -58.12 -50.88
C MET A 1 38.32 -56.72 -50.67
N LYS A 2 38.28 -56.30 -49.39
CA LYS A 2 38.29 -54.94 -48.81
C LYS A 2 37.21 -53.89 -49.16
N LYS A 3 36.54 -53.50 -48.07
CA LYS A 3 35.61 -52.39 -47.78
C LYS A 3 36.24 -51.02 -48.03
N ILE A 4 35.46 -49.99 -48.41
CA ILE A 4 35.60 -48.63 -47.88
C ILE A 4 34.22 -47.94 -47.84
N THR A 5 33.80 -47.66 -46.61
CA THR A 5 32.73 -46.78 -46.12
C THR A 5 32.88 -45.34 -46.60
N ASN A 6 31.78 -44.65 -46.94
CA ASN A 6 31.77 -43.19 -46.88
C ASN A 6 30.50 -42.67 -46.20
N THR A 7 30.70 -42.44 -44.91
CA THR A 7 29.99 -41.64 -43.93
C THR A 7 29.24 -40.45 -44.53
N LEU A 8 27.90 -40.51 -44.58
CA LEU A 8 27.09 -39.29 -44.63
C LEU A 8 26.65 -38.97 -43.21
N LEU A 9 27.37 -38.01 -42.62
CA LEU A 9 27.16 -37.41 -41.32
C LEU A 9 25.74 -36.83 -41.25
N VAL A 10 24.78 -37.60 -40.75
CA VAL A 10 23.44 -37.10 -40.41
C VAL A 10 23.63 -36.19 -39.19
N LEU A 11 23.49 -34.91 -39.49
CA LEU A 11 23.57 -33.75 -38.60
C LEU A 11 22.60 -33.93 -37.43
N SER A 12 23.10 -34.46 -36.31
CA SER A 12 22.40 -34.55 -35.05
C SER A 12 22.30 -33.15 -34.43
N ILE A 13 21.33 -32.36 -34.90
CA ILE A 13 20.86 -31.14 -34.20
C ILE A 13 19.59 -31.55 -33.46
N THR A 14 19.76 -32.32 -32.39
CA THR A 14 18.70 -32.52 -31.42
C THR A 14 18.62 -31.25 -30.59
N ALA A 15 17.51 -30.55 -30.76
CA ALA A 15 17.18 -29.29 -30.14
C ALA A 15 17.50 -29.27 -28.64
N LEU A 16 18.32 -28.30 -28.24
CA LEU A 16 18.43 -27.80 -26.88
C LEU A 16 17.08 -27.18 -26.50
N LEU A 17 16.11 -28.01 -26.12
CA LEU A 17 14.97 -27.58 -25.32
C LEU A 17 15.42 -27.49 -23.85
N LEU A 18 16.39 -26.62 -23.58
CA LEU A 18 16.53 -26.05 -22.25
C LEU A 18 15.43 -24.99 -22.15
N GLY A 19 14.23 -25.44 -21.80
CA GLY A 19 13.22 -24.57 -21.20
C GLY A 19 13.82 -24.00 -19.92
N GLY A 20 14.50 -22.87 -20.05
CA GLY A 20 14.79 -22.00 -18.93
C GLY A 20 13.45 -21.52 -18.41
N CYS A 21 12.93 -22.17 -17.36
CA CYS A 21 12.08 -21.48 -16.42
C CYS A 21 12.91 -20.31 -15.92
N SER A 22 12.73 -19.16 -16.56
CA SER A 22 13.05 -17.89 -15.96
C SER A 22 12.36 -17.93 -14.61
N GLN A 23 13.16 -18.05 -13.56
CA GLN A 23 12.70 -17.84 -12.21
C GLN A 23 12.45 -16.34 -12.14
N GLU A 24 11.26 -15.93 -12.59
CA GLU A 24 10.73 -14.63 -12.24
C GLU A 24 10.84 -14.57 -10.72
N ASN A 25 11.61 -13.62 -10.23
CA ASN A 25 11.56 -13.22 -8.83
C ASN A 25 10.20 -12.54 -8.62
N THR A 26 9.11 -13.32 -8.70
CA THR A 26 7.80 -12.91 -8.24
C THR A 26 7.95 -12.81 -6.74
N THR A 27 8.11 -11.59 -6.24
CA THR A 27 7.81 -11.29 -4.85
C THR A 27 6.34 -11.66 -4.68
N THR A 28 6.08 -12.89 -4.25
CA THR A 28 4.73 -13.43 -4.15
C THR A 28 3.99 -12.54 -3.16
N GLU A 29 3.04 -11.77 -3.66
CA GLU A 29 2.22 -10.87 -2.84
C GLU A 29 1.59 -11.70 -1.70
N LYS A 30 1.97 -11.39 -0.45
CA LYS A 30 1.49 -12.13 0.72
C LYS A 30 -0.05 -12.07 0.74
N SER A 31 -0.65 -13.24 0.79
CA SER A 31 -2.11 -13.43 0.83
C SER A 31 -2.50 -14.03 2.18
N PHE A 32 -3.62 -13.57 2.74
CA PHE A 32 -4.09 -13.91 4.08
C PHE A 32 -5.55 -14.36 4.04
N ASP A 33 -5.99 -15.12 5.05
CA ASP A 33 -7.37 -15.62 5.11
C ASP A 33 -8.34 -14.56 5.67
N SER A 34 -7.80 -13.52 6.33
CA SER A 34 -8.60 -12.42 6.86
C SER A 34 -7.86 -11.08 6.85
N GLU A 35 -8.63 -9.99 6.92
CA GLU A 35 -8.08 -8.63 7.10
C GLU A 35 -7.29 -8.51 8.40
N SER A 36 -7.74 -9.18 9.47
CA SER A 36 -7.05 -9.15 10.76
C SER A 36 -5.65 -9.75 10.66
N GLU A 37 -5.52 -10.86 9.95
CA GLU A 37 -4.22 -11.50 9.69
C GLU A 37 -3.32 -10.63 8.83
N ALA A 38 -3.87 -10.03 7.77
CA ALA A 38 -3.12 -9.12 6.90
C ALA A 38 -2.57 -7.92 7.69
N ILE A 39 -3.40 -7.30 8.52
CA ILE A 39 -3.00 -6.16 9.38
C ILE A 39 -1.95 -6.60 10.41
N LYS A 40 -2.16 -7.73 11.10
CA LYS A 40 -1.20 -8.25 12.09
C LYS A 40 0.14 -8.58 11.46
N ALA A 41 0.13 -9.17 10.26
CA ALA A 41 1.35 -9.46 9.52
C ALA A 41 2.08 -8.18 9.13
N ALA A 42 1.37 -7.16 8.64
CA ALA A 42 1.96 -5.86 8.33
C ALA A 42 2.60 -5.19 9.56
N MET A 43 1.91 -5.18 10.70
CA MET A 43 2.44 -4.64 11.97
C MET A 43 3.59 -5.46 12.56
N LYS A 44 3.70 -6.75 12.19
CA LYS A 44 4.83 -7.60 12.56
C LYS A 44 6.04 -7.35 11.67
N ASP A 45 5.81 -7.17 10.38
CA ASP A 45 6.86 -6.88 9.39
C ASP A 45 7.43 -5.46 9.57
N ASP A 46 6.59 -4.52 10.02
CA ASP A 46 6.95 -3.12 10.27
C ASP A 46 6.38 -2.69 11.64
N SER A 47 7.24 -2.72 12.67
CA SER A 47 6.87 -2.38 14.05
C SER A 47 6.53 -0.89 14.26
N GLU A 48 6.85 -0.03 13.29
CA GLU A 48 6.53 1.39 13.34
C GLU A 48 5.05 1.64 12.98
N ILE A 49 4.40 0.68 12.30
CA ILE A 49 2.94 0.63 12.15
C ILE A 49 2.31 0.33 13.52
N SER A 50 1.93 1.38 14.23
CA SER A 50 1.45 1.27 15.62
C SER A 50 0.05 0.70 15.72
N ARG A 51 -0.89 1.17 14.88
CA ARG A 51 -2.28 0.70 14.83
C ARG A 51 -3.07 1.36 13.69
N ILE A 52 -4.20 0.77 13.35
CA ILE A 52 -5.18 1.37 12.45
C ILE A 52 -5.91 2.52 13.16
N ILE A 53 -6.03 3.66 12.48
CA ILE A 53 -6.79 4.84 12.95
C ILE A 53 -7.95 5.19 12.02
N GLY A 54 -8.01 4.52 10.87
CA GLY A 54 -8.95 4.90 9.84
C GLY A 54 -9.11 3.90 8.73
N GLU A 55 -10.27 3.98 8.12
CA GLU A 55 -10.69 3.08 7.07
C GLU A 55 -11.65 3.82 6.11
N SER A 56 -11.50 3.55 4.81
CA SER A 56 -12.44 3.96 3.78
C SER A 56 -13.56 2.92 3.63
N PRO A 57 -14.70 3.29 3.02
CA PRO A 57 -15.63 2.31 2.47
C PRO A 57 -14.95 1.42 1.42
N TYR A 58 -15.54 0.24 1.20
CA TYR A 58 -15.14 -0.65 0.11
C TYR A 58 -15.55 -0.10 -1.26
N VAL A 59 -14.62 -0.14 -2.22
CA VAL A 59 -14.89 0.20 -3.63
C VAL A 59 -14.16 -0.79 -4.54
N ASN A 60 -14.91 -1.62 -5.26
CA ASN A 60 -14.38 -2.73 -6.08
C ASN A 60 -13.46 -3.66 -5.31
N LYS A 61 -13.93 -4.18 -4.16
CA LYS A 61 -13.18 -5.14 -3.32
C LYS A 61 -11.89 -4.61 -2.70
N GLU A 62 -11.64 -3.30 -2.82
CA GLU A 62 -10.55 -2.61 -2.17
C GLU A 62 -11.07 -1.65 -1.11
N ARG A 63 -10.29 -1.46 -0.05
CA ARG A 63 -10.42 -0.28 0.80
C ARG A 63 -9.07 0.22 1.27
N ILE A 64 -9.01 1.52 1.53
CA ILE A 64 -7.83 2.14 2.11
C ILE A 64 -7.95 2.08 3.63
N VAL A 65 -6.89 1.62 4.25
CA VAL A 65 -6.65 1.69 5.68
C VAL A 65 -5.65 2.81 5.94
N VAL A 66 -5.95 3.64 6.93
CA VAL A 66 -5.06 4.68 7.46
C VAL A 66 -4.54 4.19 8.80
N TYR A 67 -3.23 4.15 8.97
CA TYR A 67 -2.59 3.72 10.21
C TYR A 67 -1.75 4.84 10.81
N LEU A 68 -1.65 4.81 12.14
CA LEU A 68 -0.70 5.58 12.91
C LEU A 68 0.67 4.96 12.73
N TYR A 69 1.64 5.78 12.35
CA TYR A 69 3.03 5.40 12.21
C TYR A 69 3.86 6.12 13.27
N LYS A 70 4.82 5.43 13.89
CA LYS A 70 5.68 5.98 14.94
C LYS A 70 7.12 5.58 14.69
N SER A 71 7.97 6.57 14.42
CA SER A 71 9.40 6.36 14.19
C SER A 71 10.19 7.38 14.99
N GLU A 72 11.18 6.93 15.74
CA GLU A 72 12.09 7.79 16.55
C GLU A 72 11.37 8.79 17.48
N GLY A 73 10.12 8.47 17.85
CA GLY A 73 9.25 9.27 18.70
C GLY A 73 8.52 10.42 17.99
N ASP A 74 8.67 10.55 16.68
CA ASP A 74 7.75 11.28 15.82
C ASP A 74 6.48 10.44 15.57
N GLU A 75 5.36 11.13 15.33
CA GLU A 75 4.09 10.50 14.97
C GLU A 75 3.62 10.96 13.59
N GLY A 76 3.19 10.00 12.80
CA GLY A 76 2.78 10.20 11.42
C GLY A 76 1.58 9.34 11.04
N ILE A 77 1.24 9.38 9.77
CA ILE A 77 0.28 8.48 9.17
C ILE A 77 0.87 7.78 7.96
N GLY A 78 0.40 6.57 7.74
CA GLY A 78 0.56 5.88 6.47
C GLY A 78 -0.78 5.36 5.98
N THR A 79 -0.76 4.88 4.74
CA THR A 79 -1.94 4.27 4.14
C THR A 79 -1.59 2.98 3.41
N ALA A 80 -2.50 2.03 3.45
CA ALA A 80 -2.39 0.78 2.73
C ALA A 80 -3.74 0.41 2.13
N THR A 81 -3.73 -0.42 1.08
CA THR A 81 -4.93 -1.01 0.50
C THR A 81 -5.07 -2.44 1.00
N LEU A 82 -6.25 -2.76 1.54
CA LEU A 82 -6.73 -4.12 1.70
C LEU A 82 -7.48 -4.52 0.43
N THR A 83 -7.04 -5.57 -0.25
CA THR A 83 -7.66 -6.06 -1.49
C THR A 83 -8.20 -7.48 -1.30
N HIS A 84 -9.49 -7.68 -1.56
CA HIS A 84 -10.09 -9.02 -1.57
C HIS A 84 -9.90 -9.68 -2.96
N LYS A 85 -9.08 -10.74 -3.00
CA LYS A 85 -8.82 -11.57 -4.19
C LYS A 85 -9.46 -12.95 -4.01
N GLY A 86 -10.74 -13.05 -4.32
CA GLY A 86 -11.51 -14.28 -4.10
C GLY A 86 -11.72 -14.50 -2.60
N LYS A 87 -11.06 -15.51 -2.03
CA LYS A 87 -11.09 -15.82 -0.58
C LYS A 87 -9.91 -15.24 0.19
N SER A 88 -8.90 -14.71 -0.50
CA SER A 88 -7.71 -14.16 0.15
C SER A 88 -7.75 -12.64 0.21
N ILE A 89 -7.03 -12.10 1.19
CA ILE A 89 -6.81 -10.68 1.42
C ILE A 89 -5.34 -10.36 1.19
N THR A 90 -5.03 -9.26 0.51
CA THR A 90 -3.67 -8.72 0.42
C THR A 90 -3.57 -7.36 1.08
N TRP A 91 -2.39 -7.03 1.61
CA TRP A 91 -2.03 -5.73 2.15
C TRP A 91 -0.96 -5.09 1.26
N THR A 92 -1.22 -3.90 0.76
CA THR A 92 -0.28 -3.16 -0.10
C THR A 92 -0.11 -1.75 0.43
N LYS A 93 1.11 -1.34 0.82
CA LYS A 93 1.39 0.06 1.20
C LYS A 93 1.13 0.98 -0.01
N ASN A 94 0.48 2.11 0.21
CA ASN A 94 0.08 3.02 -0.87
C ASN A 94 1.12 4.14 -1.13
N GLY A 95 2.30 4.06 -0.51
CA GLY A 95 3.35 5.06 -0.56
C GLY A 95 4.14 5.14 0.74
N PRO A 96 5.06 6.11 0.85
CA PRO A 96 5.76 6.39 2.10
C PRO A 96 4.80 6.96 3.15
N GLU A 97 5.14 6.72 4.42
CA GLU A 97 4.54 7.40 5.54
C GLU A 97 4.92 8.87 5.60
N VAL A 98 4.06 9.65 6.26
CA VAL A 98 4.25 11.08 6.43
C VAL A 98 4.15 11.42 7.91
N MET A 99 5.22 12.01 8.45
CA MET A 99 5.23 12.52 9.82
C MET A 99 4.46 13.84 9.89
N VAL A 100 3.61 13.97 10.90
CA VAL A 100 2.80 15.18 11.12
C VAL A 100 3.06 15.83 12.47
N LYS A 101 3.74 15.12 13.37
CA LYS A 101 4.02 15.55 14.73
C LYS A 101 5.43 15.13 15.12
N TYR A 102 6.31 16.12 15.28
CA TYR A 102 7.72 15.90 15.58
C TYR A 102 8.01 16.08 17.07
N GLN A 103 9.00 15.37 17.62
CA GLN A 103 9.37 15.47 19.04
C GLN A 103 9.67 16.89 19.55
N GLN A 104 10.12 17.78 18.67
CA GLN A 104 10.41 19.18 18.99
C GLN A 104 9.15 20.07 19.07
N ASN A 105 7.96 19.48 19.19
CA ASN A 105 6.65 20.14 19.17
C ASN A 105 6.41 20.96 17.90
N TYR A 106 6.94 20.47 16.79
CA TYR A 106 6.65 21.01 15.47
C TYR A 106 5.59 20.12 14.82
N ASP A 107 4.43 20.70 14.55
CA ASP A 107 3.31 20.00 13.90
C ASP A 107 3.18 20.53 12.47
N VAL A 108 2.98 19.61 11.53
CA VAL A 108 2.81 19.95 10.10
C VAL A 108 1.48 19.44 9.59
N GLU A 109 0.91 20.20 8.67
CA GLU A 109 -0.21 19.76 7.86
C GLU A 109 0.32 19.30 6.50
N VAL A 110 -0.22 18.17 6.03
CA VAL A 110 0.22 17.53 4.79
C VAL A 110 -0.99 17.25 3.92
N HIS A 111 -0.81 17.49 2.63
CA HIS A 111 -1.78 17.19 1.59
C HIS A 111 -1.07 16.47 0.44
N GLY A 112 -1.66 15.37 -0.01
CA GLY A 112 -1.11 14.61 -1.13
C GLY A 112 -2.09 13.61 -1.72
N VAL A 113 -1.71 13.06 -2.86
CA VAL A 113 -2.49 12.05 -3.57
C VAL A 113 -2.00 10.65 -3.21
N VAL A 114 -2.89 9.83 -2.70
CA VAL A 114 -2.67 8.40 -2.43
C VAL A 114 -3.31 7.58 -3.53
N LYS A 115 -2.65 6.48 -3.94
CA LYS A 115 -3.20 5.52 -4.90
C LYS A 115 -3.52 4.20 -4.21
N SER A 116 -4.70 3.64 -4.45
CA SER A 116 -4.99 2.27 -4.04
C SER A 116 -4.21 1.25 -4.87
N ALA A 117 -4.26 -0.04 -4.50
CA ALA A 117 -3.62 -1.12 -5.25
C ALA A 117 -4.04 -1.15 -6.74
N SER A 118 -5.32 -0.92 -7.05
CA SER A 118 -5.81 -0.77 -8.44
C SER A 118 -5.52 0.58 -9.10
N GLY A 119 -4.82 1.49 -8.42
CA GLY A 119 -4.44 2.81 -8.94
C GLY A 119 -5.51 3.90 -8.80
N LYS A 120 -6.61 3.66 -8.06
CA LYS A 120 -7.60 4.69 -7.77
C LYS A 120 -6.99 5.77 -6.89
N LYS A 121 -7.22 7.03 -7.23
CA LYS A 121 -6.62 8.17 -6.53
C LYS A 121 -7.54 8.72 -5.45
N TYR A 122 -6.94 9.15 -4.35
CA TYR A 122 -7.59 9.78 -3.22
C TYR A 122 -6.77 10.99 -2.79
N ASP A 123 -7.44 12.10 -2.47
CA ASP A 123 -6.77 13.19 -1.75
C ASP A 123 -6.74 12.82 -0.26
N LEU A 124 -5.55 12.93 0.32
CA LEU A 124 -5.28 12.74 1.73
C LEU A 124 -4.83 14.08 2.31
N TYR A 125 -5.54 14.51 3.35
CA TYR A 125 -5.16 15.62 4.21
C TYR A 125 -4.92 15.07 5.60
N ALA A 126 -3.84 15.47 6.26
CA ALA A 126 -3.55 15.05 7.63
C ALA A 126 -2.73 16.09 8.38
N GLY A 127 -2.82 16.02 9.70
CA GLY A 127 -2.13 16.95 10.59
C GLY A 127 -2.48 16.66 12.04
N VAL A 128 -2.17 17.61 12.92
CA VAL A 128 -2.49 17.53 14.35
C VAL A 128 -3.72 18.39 14.67
N ALA A 129 -4.66 17.81 15.41
CA ALA A 129 -5.85 18.50 15.86
C ALA A 129 -5.57 19.25 17.17
N HIS A 130 -5.54 20.58 17.11
CA HIS A 130 -5.30 21.43 18.29
C HIS A 130 -6.59 21.80 19.04
N ARG A 131 -7.75 21.63 18.41
CA ARG A 131 -9.04 22.02 18.98
C ARG A 131 -10.07 20.90 18.84
N PRO A 132 -10.98 20.75 19.82
CA PRO A 132 -12.16 19.92 19.63
C PRO A 132 -12.97 20.48 18.45
N HIS A 133 -13.34 19.61 17.51
CA HIS A 133 -14.11 19.97 16.30
C HIS A 133 -13.39 20.87 15.27
N GLN A 134 -12.06 20.78 15.17
CA GLN A 134 -11.31 21.40 14.08
C GLN A 134 -11.91 21.06 12.70
N THR A 135 -11.96 22.05 11.82
CA THR A 135 -12.25 21.90 10.40
C THR A 135 -10.98 22.12 9.59
N ILE A 136 -10.97 21.62 8.36
CA ILE A 136 -9.89 21.82 7.39
C ILE A 136 -10.47 22.31 6.07
N ASP A 137 -9.64 23.03 5.33
CA ASP A 137 -9.92 23.37 3.95
C ASP A 137 -9.30 22.34 3.03
N THR A 138 -10.08 21.93 2.04
CA THR A 138 -9.66 21.05 0.96
C THR A 138 -9.68 21.81 -0.35
N GLN A 139 -9.06 21.27 -1.40
CA GLN A 139 -9.11 21.86 -2.73
C GLN A 139 -10.54 22.10 -3.26
N MET A 140 -11.51 21.28 -2.82
CA MET A 140 -12.88 21.29 -3.34
C MET A 140 -13.90 21.93 -2.39
N LYS A 141 -13.57 22.03 -1.10
CA LYS A 141 -14.53 22.42 -0.06
C LYS A 141 -13.82 22.99 1.16
N HIS A 142 -14.37 24.07 1.68
CA HIS A 142 -13.98 24.66 2.96
C HIS A 142 -14.73 24.02 4.14
N ASP A 143 -14.17 24.17 5.34
CA ASP A 143 -14.79 23.74 6.60
C ASP A 143 -15.18 22.24 6.67
N VAL A 144 -14.35 21.38 6.07
CA VAL A 144 -14.53 19.94 6.14
C VAL A 144 -14.18 19.45 7.54
N LYS A 145 -15.01 18.57 8.11
CA LYS A 145 -14.72 17.90 9.38
C LYS A 145 -13.87 16.66 9.13
N PRO A 146 -12.55 16.66 9.44
CA PRO A 146 -11.74 15.47 9.31
C PRO A 146 -12.09 14.44 10.39
N LYS A 147 -11.69 13.20 10.17
CA LYS A 147 -11.71 12.19 11.23
C LYS A 147 -10.53 12.47 12.16
N VAL A 148 -10.76 12.47 13.47
CA VAL A 148 -9.72 12.74 14.47
C VAL A 148 -9.52 11.51 15.34
N ASP A 149 -8.30 11.00 15.37
CA ASP A 149 -7.91 9.97 16.31
C ASP A 149 -7.69 10.58 17.70
N LYS A 150 -8.55 10.22 18.65
CA LYS A 150 -8.58 10.87 19.98
C LYS A 150 -7.31 10.67 20.80
N LYS A 151 -6.57 9.58 20.57
CA LYS A 151 -5.39 9.16 21.37
C LYS A 151 -4.12 9.89 20.92
N SER A 152 -3.87 9.97 19.61
CA SER A 152 -2.71 10.67 19.03
C SER A 152 -2.98 12.16 18.78
N LYS A 153 -4.26 12.55 18.71
CA LYS A 153 -4.73 13.86 18.21
C LYS A 153 -4.48 14.08 16.72
N ILE A 154 -4.01 13.07 16.00
CA ILE A 154 -3.83 13.18 14.55
C ILE A 154 -5.20 13.14 13.88
N TYR A 155 -5.42 14.07 12.96
CA TYR A 155 -6.57 14.04 12.07
C TYR A 155 -6.17 13.53 10.68
N TYR A 156 -7.14 12.96 9.98
CA TYR A 156 -7.04 12.70 8.55
C TYR A 156 -8.38 12.94 7.85
N TYR A 157 -8.31 13.32 6.59
CA TYR A 157 -9.43 13.34 5.67
C TYR A 157 -9.00 12.68 4.37
N LEU A 158 -9.72 11.63 3.98
CA LEU A 158 -9.44 10.85 2.78
C LEU A 158 -10.68 10.86 1.91
N VAL A 159 -10.56 11.38 0.69
CA VAL A 159 -11.67 11.51 -0.25
C VAL A 159 -11.27 10.97 -1.64
N PRO A 160 -12.12 10.17 -2.30
CA PRO A 160 -11.83 9.72 -3.66
C PRO A 160 -11.74 10.90 -4.62
N ILE A 161 -10.69 10.93 -5.45
CA ILE A 161 -10.62 11.84 -6.60
C ILE A 161 -11.49 11.22 -7.70
N THR A 162 -12.77 11.58 -7.68
CA THR A 162 -13.66 11.28 -8.80
C THR A 162 -13.31 12.27 -9.91
N LYS A 163 -13.04 11.75 -11.12
CA LYS A 163 -13.01 12.61 -12.31
C LYS A 163 -14.41 13.20 -12.47
N TYR A 164 -14.64 14.40 -11.98
CA TYR A 164 -15.75 15.21 -12.46
C TYR A 164 -15.36 15.68 -13.86
N ARG A 165 -15.95 14.98 -14.84
CA ARG A 165 -16.22 15.34 -16.24
C ARG A 165 -15.18 16.20 -16.96
#